data_AF-A0A1H8N6E9-F1
#
_entry.id   AF-A0A1H8N6E9-F1
#
_cell.length_a   1.000
_cell.length_b   1.000
_cell.length_c   1.000
_cell.angle_alpha   90.00
_cell.angle_beta   90.00
_cell.angle_gamma   90.00
#
_symmetry.space_group_name_H-M   'P 1'
#
loop_
_entity.id
_entity.type
_entity.pdbx_description
1 polymer ?
#
loop_
_entity_poly.entity_id
_entity_poly.type
_entity_poly.pdbx_seq_one_letter_code
_entity_poly.pdbx_strand_id
1 'polypeptide(L)'
;MLELISIIAGLIVCVLIPVELGKIRKGWVHKKFAGDRPKFLAAYRKQLKALMWLGLVFGVLGLGLAAVEGHRGEAIVRVVGAAIWLAVSGFAFNSLRELAKIPDTEPSTLPPR
;
A
#
# COMPACT_ATOMS: atom_id res chain seq x y z
N MET A 1 22.59 6.07 -4.18
CA MET A 1 21.80 7.04 -3.38
C MET A 1 20.29 6.85 -3.61
N LEU A 2 19.76 7.02 -4.83
CA LEU A 2 18.32 6.85 -5.09
C LEU A 2 17.77 5.45 -4.80
N GLU A 3 18.51 4.39 -5.14
CA GLU A 3 18.07 3.01 -4.89
C GLU A 3 17.89 2.71 -3.40
N LEU A 4 18.80 3.19 -2.54
CA LEU A 4 18.70 3.02 -1.10
C LEU A 4 17.44 3.70 -0.53
N ILE A 5 17.15 4.92 -1.02
CA ILE A 5 15.95 5.67 -0.64
C ILE A 5 14.70 4.90 -1.08
N SER A 6 14.71 4.32 -2.28
CA SER A 6 13.58 3.53 -2.79
C SER A 6 13.31 2.27 -1.97
N ILE A 7 14.37 1.58 -1.54
CA ILE A 7 14.30 0.38 -0.68
C ILE A 7 13.70 0.74 0.67
N ILE A 8 14.21 1.80 1.31
CA ILE A 8 13.72 2.25 2.61
C ILE A 8 12.26 2.72 2.51
N ALA A 9 11.92 3.50 1.47
CA ALA A 9 10.56 3.95 1.25
C ALA A 9 9.58 2.78 1.03
N GLY A 10 9.98 1.78 0.23
CA GLY A 10 9.18 0.58 0.00
C GLY A 10 8.94 -0.22 1.28
N LEU A 11 9.97 -0.40 2.12
CA LEU A 11 9.84 -1.06 3.42
C LEU A 11 8.89 -0.30 4.37
N ILE A 12 9.01 1.02 4.44
CA ILE A 12 8.13 1.87 5.25
C ILE A 12 6.68 1.70 4.80
N VAL A 13 6.43 1.74 3.49
CA VAL A 13 5.10 1.58 2.91
C VAL A 13 4.51 0.19 3.23
N CYS A 14 5.31 -0.88 3.13
CA CYS A 14 4.89 -2.23 3.49
C CYS A 14 4.43 -2.36 4.95
N VAL A 15 5.01 -1.59 5.87
CA VAL A 15 4.62 -1.59 7.30
C VAL A 15 3.46 -0.62 7.58
N LEU A 16 3.46 0.56 6.96
CA LEU A 16 2.44 1.58 7.21
C LEU A 16 1.06 1.17 6.71
N ILE A 17 0.97 0.56 5.52
CA ILE A 17 -0.31 0.11 4.95
C ILE A 17 -1.11 -0.78 5.94
N PRO A 18 -0.56 -1.89 6.48
CA PRO A 18 -1.32 -2.74 7.40
C PRO A 18 -1.61 -2.05 8.75
N VAL A 19 -0.71 -1.17 9.22
CA VAL A 19 -0.92 -0.40 10.46
C VAL A 19 -2.08 0.58 10.30
N GLU A 20 -2.13 1.32 9.18
CA GLU A 20 -3.23 2.20 8.86
C GLU A 20 -4.53 1.42 8.69
N LEU A 21 -4.52 0.28 7.99
CA LEU A 21 -5.70 -0.59 7.90
C LEU A 21 -6.22 -1.00 9.27
N GLY A 22 -5.32 -1.37 10.19
CA GLY A 22 -5.66 -1.71 11.57
C GLY A 22 -6.29 -0.53 12.33
N LYS A 23 -5.81 0.69 12.11
CA LYS A 23 -6.42 1.90 12.68
C LYS A 23 -7.80 2.17 12.08
N ILE A 24 -7.97 2.04 10.77
CA ILE A 24 -9.24 2.23 10.07
C ILE A 24 -10.28 1.20 10.54
N ARG A 25 -9.86 -0.05 10.78
CA ARG A 25 -10.69 -1.10 11.39
C ARG A 25 -11.18 -0.74 12.79
N LYS A 26 -10.35 -0.07 13.59
CA LYS A 26 -10.71 0.43 14.93
C LYS A 26 -11.57 1.70 14.90
N GLY A 27 -12.02 2.15 13.72
CA GLY A 27 -12.85 3.34 13.57
C GLY A 27 -12.07 4.64 13.44
N TRP A 28 -10.75 4.59 13.25
CA TRP A 28 -9.96 5.79 13.02
C TRP A 28 -10.29 6.40 11.65
N VAL A 29 -10.66 7.68 11.65
CA VAL A 29 -10.89 8.49 10.46
C VAL A 29 -10.00 9.72 10.57
N HIS A 30 -9.35 10.10 9.47
CA HIS A 30 -8.50 11.28 9.46
C HIS A 30 -9.33 12.55 9.77
N LYS A 31 -8.78 13.51 10.55
CA LYS A 31 -9.52 14.70 11.01
C LYS A 31 -10.22 15.49 9.91
N LYS A 32 -9.65 15.52 8.69
CA LYS A 32 -10.25 16.18 7.51
C LYS A 32 -11.53 15.51 7.00
N PHE A 33 -11.82 14.29 7.43
CA PHE A 33 -12.99 13.50 7.06
C PHE A 33 -13.82 13.12 8.30
N ALA A 34 -13.62 13.78 9.44
CA ALA A 34 -14.45 13.57 10.62
C ALA A 34 -15.93 13.82 10.27
N GLY A 35 -16.77 12.80 10.43
CA GLY A 35 -18.19 12.81 10.04
C GLY A 35 -18.52 12.13 8.70
N ASP A 36 -17.52 11.90 7.83
CA ASP A 36 -17.71 11.33 6.48
C ASP A 36 -16.84 10.07 6.27
N ARG A 37 -17.06 9.06 7.11
CA ARG A 37 -16.39 7.74 7.03
C ARG A 37 -16.46 7.08 5.64
N PRO A 38 -17.59 7.05 4.91
CA PRO A 38 -17.64 6.42 3.58
C PRO A 38 -16.79 7.17 2.55
N LYS A 39 -16.72 8.51 2.64
CA LYS A 39 -15.89 9.33 1.74
C LYS A 39 -14.39 9.08 1.98
N PHE A 40 -14.00 8.92 3.24
CA PHE A 40 -12.64 8.54 3.62
C PHE A 40 -12.27 7.14 3.11
N LEU A 41 -13.14 6.14 3.28
CA LEU A 41 -12.91 4.79 2.77
C LEU A 41 -12.80 4.76 1.24
N ALA A 42 -13.65 5.49 0.53
CA ALA A 42 -13.58 5.58 -0.93
C ALA A 42 -12.27 6.23 -1.42
N ALA A 43 -11.82 7.30 -0.77
CA ALA A 43 -10.54 7.94 -1.08
C ALA A 43 -9.35 7.01 -0.76
N TYR A 44 -9.37 6.34 0.38
CA TYR A 44 -8.32 5.41 0.80
C TYR A 44 -8.23 4.20 -0.12
N ARG A 45 -9.38 3.64 -0.58
CA ARG A 45 -9.41 2.60 -1.61
C ARG A 45 -8.75 3.08 -2.91
N LYS A 46 -9.01 4.32 -3.36
CA LYS A 46 -8.33 4.89 -4.54
C LYS A 46 -6.82 5.01 -4.34
N GLN A 47 -6.37 5.48 -3.17
CA GLN A 47 -4.95 5.58 -2.84
C GLN A 47 -4.27 4.21 -2.85
N LEU A 48 -4.86 3.20 -2.21
CA LEU A 48 -4.32 1.84 -2.24
C LEU A 48 -4.29 1.25 -3.65
N LYS A 49 -5.33 1.51 -4.47
CA LYS A 49 -5.35 1.04 -5.87
C LYS A 49 -4.27 1.70 -6.71
N ALA A 50 -4.02 2.99 -6.51
CA ALA A 50 -2.93 3.70 -7.15
C ALA A 50 -1.58 3.13 -6.71
N LEU A 51 -1.39 2.89 -5.41
CA LEU A 51 -0.16 2.35 -4.85
C LEU A 51 0.10 0.90 -5.29
N MET A 52 -0.96 0.09 -5.42
CA MET A 52 -0.90 -1.26 -5.98
C MET A 52 -0.38 -1.23 -7.43
N TRP A 53 -0.94 -0.36 -8.27
CA TRP A 53 -0.51 -0.19 -9.65
C TRP A 53 0.92 0.35 -9.74
N LEU A 54 1.24 1.32 -8.89
CA LEU A 54 2.55 1.95 -8.86
C LEU A 54 3.62 0.92 -8.48
N GLY A 55 3.40 0.12 -7.43
CA GLY A 55 4.31 -0.96 -7.06
C GLY A 55 4.42 -2.06 -8.11
N LEU A 56 3.34 -2.37 -8.83
CA LEU A 56 3.39 -3.34 -9.93
C LEU A 56 4.27 -2.81 -11.08
N VAL A 57 4.03 -1.58 -11.53
CA VAL A 57 4.77 -0.95 -12.64
C VAL A 57 6.24 -0.81 -12.31
N PHE A 58 6.58 -0.28 -11.12
CA PHE A 58 7.97 -0.15 -10.70
C PHE A 58 8.64 -1.51 -10.46
N GLY A 59 7.91 -2.49 -9.94
CA GLY A 59 8.41 -3.85 -9.78
C GLY A 59 8.76 -4.51 -11.12
N VAL A 60 7.86 -4.43 -12.11
CA VAL A 60 8.07 -5.01 -13.45
C VAL A 60 9.17 -4.26 -14.20
N LEU A 61 9.18 -2.93 -14.17
CA LEU A 61 10.24 -2.14 -14.80
C LEU A 61 11.61 -2.38 -14.16
N GLY A 62 11.67 -2.51 -12.84
CA GLY A 62 12.91 -2.83 -12.13
C GLY A 62 13.46 -4.21 -12.50
N LEU A 63 12.59 -5.21 -12.65
CA LEU A 63 12.95 -6.54 -13.15
C LEU A 63 13.43 -6.50 -14.60
N GLY A 64 12.73 -5.77 -15.46
CA GLY A 64 13.12 -5.57 -16.85
C GLY A 64 14.50 -4.92 -16.97
N LEU A 65 14.74 -3.86 -16.20
CA LEU A 65 16.03 -3.17 -16.13
C LEU A 65 17.14 -4.05 -15.55
N ALA A 66 16.84 -4.94 -14.61
CA ALA A 66 17.82 -5.89 -14.10
C ALA A 66 18.21 -6.95 -15.13
N ALA A 67 17.28 -7.34 -16.02
CA ALA A 67 17.53 -8.35 -17.05
C ALA A 67 18.46 -7.88 -18.18
N VAL A 68 18.51 -6.57 -18.44
CA VAL A 68 19.43 -5.96 -19.42
C VAL A 68 20.72 -5.41 -18.79
N GLU A 69 20.86 -5.45 -17.46
CA GLU A 69 22.03 -4.91 -16.77
C GLU A 69 23.23 -5.87 -16.83
N GLY A 70 24.35 -5.40 -17.39
CA GLY A 70 25.56 -6.22 -17.58
C GLY A 70 26.41 -6.39 -16.32
N HIS A 71 26.24 -5.52 -15.33
CA HIS A 71 27.02 -5.53 -14.09
C HIS A 71 26.27 -6.28 -12.98
N ARG A 72 26.81 -7.44 -12.57
CA ARG A 72 26.19 -8.30 -11.52
C ARG A 72 25.85 -7.55 -10.23
N GLY A 73 26.70 -6.59 -9.81
CA GLY A 73 26.46 -5.81 -8.59
C GLY A 73 25.21 -4.93 -8.67
N GLU A 74 25.02 -4.24 -9.79
CA GLU A 74 23.89 -3.33 -10.00
C GLU A 74 22.59 -4.10 -10.31
N ALA A 75 22.70 -5.22 -11.03
CA ALA A 75 21.58 -6.11 -11.30
C ALA A 75 20.93 -6.63 -9.99
N ILE A 76 21.74 -7.02 -8.99
CA ILE A 76 21.22 -7.52 -7.70
C ILE A 76 20.40 -6.44 -6.98
N VAL A 77 20.89 -5.21 -6.92
CA VAL A 77 20.19 -4.12 -6.21
C VAL A 77 18.86 -3.81 -6.91
N ARG A 78 18.84 -3.82 -8.24
CA ARG A 78 17.60 -3.64 -9.02
C ARG A 78 16.60 -4.77 -8.81
N VAL A 79 17.06 -6.02 -8.73
CA VAL A 79 16.19 -7.17 -8.40
C VAL A 79 15.59 -7.01 -7.00
N VAL A 80 16.39 -6.60 -6.01
CA VAL A 80 15.90 -6.37 -4.63
C VAL A 80 14.88 -5.23 -4.59
N GLY A 81 15.17 -4.11 -5.27
CA GLY A 81 14.23 -2.98 -5.38
C GLY A 81 12.92 -3.39 -6.06
N ALA A 82 13.00 -4.16 -7.15
CA ALA A 82 11.84 -4.70 -7.85
C ALA A 82 11.01 -5.61 -6.94
N ALA A 83 11.65 -6.51 -6.20
CA ALA A 83 10.97 -7.41 -5.26
C ALA A 83 10.22 -6.64 -4.16
N ILE A 84 10.81 -5.56 -3.63
CA ILE A 84 10.17 -4.72 -2.62
C ILE A 84 8.94 -4.01 -3.21
N TRP A 85 9.04 -3.46 -4.43
CA TRP A 85 7.89 -2.81 -5.08
C TRP A 85 6.77 -3.78 -5.41
N LEU A 86 7.10 -5.02 -5.80
CA LEU A 86 6.12 -6.10 -5.95
C LEU A 86 5.47 -6.46 -4.59
N ALA A 87 6.24 -6.49 -3.51
CA ALA A 87 5.71 -6.70 -2.17
C ALA A 87 4.73 -5.57 -1.77
N VAL A 88 5.08 -4.31 -2.03
CA VAL A 88 4.16 -3.15 -1.83
C VAL A 88 2.85 -3.37 -2.58
N SER A 89 2.92 -3.81 -3.85
CA SER A 89 1.73 -4.12 -4.63
C SER A 89 0.89 -5.23 -4.00
N GLY A 90 1.53 -6.31 -3.55
CA GLY A 90 0.87 -7.42 -2.85
C GLY A 90 0.18 -7.00 -1.54
N PHE A 91 0.87 -6.20 -0.71
CA PHE A 91 0.29 -5.67 0.52
C PHE A 91 -0.88 -4.72 0.25
N ALA A 92 -0.77 -3.85 -0.76
CA ALA A 92 -1.86 -2.97 -1.17
C ALA A 92 -3.07 -3.76 -1.68
N PHE A 93 -2.85 -4.83 -2.46
CA PHE A 93 -3.91 -5.72 -2.93
C PHE A 93 -4.61 -6.46 -1.77
N ASN A 94 -3.83 -7.00 -0.82
CA ASN A 94 -4.40 -7.67 0.35
C ASN A 94 -5.20 -6.68 1.21
N SER A 95 -4.67 -5.49 1.43
CA SER A 95 -5.37 -4.40 2.14
C SER A 95 -6.67 -3.98 1.46
N LEU A 96 -6.69 -3.90 0.12
CA LEU A 96 -7.92 -3.65 -0.64
C LEU A 96 -8.97 -4.74 -0.43
N ARG A 97 -8.55 -6.01 -0.44
CA ARG A 97 -9.43 -7.15 -0.11
C ARG A 97 -9.98 -7.06 1.30
N GLU A 98 -9.13 -6.75 2.26
CA GLU A 98 -9.51 -6.60 3.66
C GLU A 98 -10.42 -5.38 3.91
N LEU A 99 -10.27 -4.30 3.13
CA LEU A 99 -11.17 -3.14 3.14
C LEU A 99 -12.52 -3.41 2.49
N ALA A 100 -12.58 -4.27 1.46
CA ALA A 100 -13.83 -4.67 0.84
C ALA A 100 -14.72 -5.49 1.80
N LYS A 101 -14.12 -6.11 2.84
CA LYS A 101 -14.83 -6.82 3.91
C LYS A 101 -15.37 -5.89 5.01
N ILE A 102 -14.95 -4.63 5.05
CA ILE A 102 -15.41 -3.67 6.08
C ILE A 102 -16.71 -3.02 5.57
N PRO A 103 -17.84 -3.13 6.30
CA PRO A 103 -19.07 -2.44 5.95
C PRO A 103 -18.85 -0.92 5.90
N ASP A 104 -19.42 -0.28 4.87
CA ASP A 104 -19.38 1.17 4.70
C ASP A 104 -20.26 1.91 5.74
N THR A 105 -21.03 1.18 6.55
CA THR A 105 -21.83 1.70 7.66
C THR A 105 -20.95 2.15 8.83
N GLU A 106 -21.39 3.20 9.53
CA GLU A 106 -20.79 3.58 10.82
C GLU A 106 -20.85 2.38 11.79
N PRO A 107 -19.86 2.21 12.69
CA PRO A 107 -20.05 1.35 13.83
C PRO A 107 -21.26 1.91 14.60
N SER A 108 -22.38 1.18 14.58
CA SER A 108 -23.58 1.54 15.34
C SER A 108 -23.18 1.75 16.81
N THR A 109 -23.07 3.00 17.22
CA THR A 109 -22.93 3.41 18.62
C THR A 109 -24.27 3.39 19.35
N LEU A 110 -25.35 2.95 18.69
CA LEU A 110 -26.65 2.82 19.34
C LEU A 110 -26.72 1.50 20.12
N PRO A 111 -26.96 1.54 21.45
CA PRO A 111 -27.19 0.34 22.24
C PRO A 111 -28.47 -0.36 21.76
N PRO A 112 -28.57 -1.70 21.94
CA PRO A 112 -29.81 -2.42 21.65
C PRO A 112 -30.96 -1.81 22.48
N ARG A 113 -32.08 -1.52 21.80
CA ARG A 113 -33.32 -1.05 22.41
C ARG A 113 -33.96 -2.11 23.28
#